data_AF-A0A2G5TNV5-F1
#
_entry.id   AF-A0A2G5TNV5-F1
#
_cell.length_a   1.000
_cell.length_b   1.000
_cell.length_c   1.000
_cell.angle_alpha   90.00
_cell.angle_beta   90.00
_cell.angle_gamma   90.00
#
_symmetry.space_group_name_H-M   'P 1'
#
loop_
_entity.id
_entity.type
_entity.pdbx_description
1 polymer ?
#
loop_
_entity_poly.entity_id
_entity_poly.type
_entity_poly.pdbx_seq_one_letter_code
_entity_poly.pdbx_strand_id
1 'polypeptide(L)'
;MYCSKQRILEISRRKKSKKNCYKSLQLCAGIDKNLISEIDGVCDLYNFQSGKFKDCYQKMDSNNYDNCVYSFFMSPLYVDAPTNRQRCQSLKSNGKCVKKKTQDVCSKDYASDFDDHLDGQLKRFSC
;
A
#
# COMPACT_ATOMS: atom_id res chain seq x y z
N MET A 1 -21.96 2.28 -12.34
CA MET A 1 -20.64 1.73 -12.70
C MET A 1 -19.73 1.96 -11.50
N TYR A 2 -19.58 0.97 -10.61
CA TYR A 2 -18.73 1.07 -9.41
C TYR A 2 -17.34 0.52 -9.74
N CYS A 3 -16.26 1.21 -9.35
CA CYS A 3 -14.98 0.52 -9.25
C CYS A 3 -15.07 -0.41 -8.05
N SER A 4 -15.39 -1.68 -8.29
CA SER A 4 -15.36 -2.71 -7.25
C SER A 4 -13.94 -2.80 -6.67
N LYS A 5 -13.82 -3.26 -5.41
CA LYS A 5 -12.53 -3.53 -4.75
C LYS A 5 -11.58 -4.32 -5.65
N GLN A 6 -12.13 -5.29 -6.39
CA GLN A 6 -11.43 -6.10 -7.39
C GLN A 6 -10.76 -5.26 -8.50
N ARG A 7 -11.43 -4.22 -8.99
CA ARG A 7 -10.97 -3.41 -10.12
C ARG A 7 -9.84 -2.44 -9.72
N ILE A 8 -9.89 -1.91 -8.51
CA ILE A 8 -8.80 -1.11 -7.92
C ILE A 8 -7.55 -2.00 -7.79
N LEU A 9 -7.71 -3.21 -7.23
CA LEU A 9 -6.64 -4.20 -7.09
C LEU A 9 -6.04 -4.62 -8.45
N GLU A 10 -6.87 -4.85 -9.47
CA GLU A 10 -6.41 -5.20 -10.82
C GLU A 10 -5.65 -4.07 -11.52
N ILE A 11 -6.13 -2.82 -11.37
CA ILE A 11 -5.46 -1.63 -11.91
C ILE A 11 -4.08 -1.47 -11.28
N SER A 12 -4.00 -1.64 -9.97
CA SER A 12 -2.75 -1.51 -9.23
C SER A 12 -1.76 -2.65 -9.53
N ARG A 13 -2.25 -3.88 -9.75
CA ARG A 13 -1.42 -5.04 -10.11
C ARG A 13 -0.78 -4.95 -11.49
N ARG A 14 -1.37 -4.22 -12.44
CA ARG A 14 -0.90 -4.23 -13.85
C ARG A 14 0.21 -3.22 -14.17
N LYS A 15 0.61 -2.30 -13.27
CA LYS A 15 1.34 -1.08 -13.70
C LYS A 15 2.63 -0.78 -12.95
N LYS A 16 3.66 -0.43 -13.74
CA LYS A 16 5.05 -0.19 -13.32
C LYS A 16 5.39 1.27 -12.97
N SER A 17 4.43 2.21 -12.98
CA SER A 17 4.76 3.63 -12.74
C SER A 17 3.63 4.47 -12.12
N LYS A 18 4.04 5.45 -11.30
CA LYS A 18 3.18 6.43 -10.60
C LYS A 18 2.18 7.13 -11.53
N LYS A 19 2.65 7.65 -12.66
CA LYS A 19 1.80 8.35 -13.66
C LYS A 19 0.68 7.46 -14.22
N ASN A 20 0.94 6.16 -14.35
CA ASN A 20 -0.02 5.19 -14.84
C ASN A 20 -0.99 4.71 -13.76
N CYS A 21 -0.55 4.68 -12.49
CA CYS A 21 -1.41 4.46 -11.33
C CYS A 21 -2.44 5.59 -11.19
N TYR A 22 -2.00 6.85 -11.23
CA TYR A 22 -2.90 8.02 -11.14
C TYR A 22 -3.99 8.03 -12.20
N LYS A 23 -3.62 7.91 -13.49
CA LYS A 23 -4.60 7.96 -14.59
C LYS A 23 -5.68 6.90 -14.46
N SER A 24 -5.32 5.72 -13.97
CA SER A 24 -6.25 4.60 -13.81
C SER A 24 -7.07 4.69 -12.52
N LEU A 25 -6.52 5.24 -11.44
CA LEU A 25 -7.30 5.53 -10.22
C LEU A 25 -8.20 6.77 -10.38
N GLN A 26 -7.83 7.76 -11.18
CA GLN A 26 -8.69 8.91 -11.52
C GLN A 26 -10.01 8.48 -12.18
N LEU A 27 -9.97 7.45 -13.02
CA LEU A 27 -11.19 6.83 -13.58
C LEU A 27 -12.10 6.24 -12.49
N CYS A 28 -11.52 5.68 -11.43
CA CYS A 28 -12.27 5.19 -10.27
C CYS A 28 -12.70 6.33 -9.33
N ALA A 29 -11.90 7.38 -9.20
CA ALA A 29 -12.13 8.48 -8.29
C ALA A 29 -13.21 9.46 -8.81
N GLY A 30 -13.47 9.47 -10.12
CA GLY A 30 -14.68 10.07 -10.69
C GLY A 30 -15.98 9.39 -10.25
N ILE A 31 -15.90 8.20 -9.64
CA ILE A 31 -17.03 7.42 -9.11
C ILE A 31 -17.06 7.47 -7.56
N ASP A 32 -15.90 7.45 -6.90
CA ASP A 32 -15.76 7.63 -5.45
C ASP A 32 -14.83 8.81 -5.12
N LYS A 33 -15.43 9.92 -4.67
CA LYS A 33 -14.71 11.17 -4.39
C LYS A 33 -13.72 11.06 -3.22
N ASN A 34 -13.96 10.15 -2.28
CA ASN A 34 -13.03 9.92 -1.16
C ASN A 34 -11.75 9.23 -1.63
N LEU A 35 -11.77 8.57 -2.79
CA LEU A 35 -10.58 7.99 -3.38
C LEU A 35 -9.62 9.08 -3.86
N ILE A 36 -10.12 10.27 -4.26
CA ILE A 36 -9.31 11.37 -4.83
C ILE A 36 -8.25 11.89 -3.86
N SER A 37 -8.61 12.10 -2.58
CA SER A 37 -7.66 12.63 -1.57
C SER A 37 -6.57 11.63 -1.21
N GLU A 38 -6.75 10.36 -1.56
CA GLU A 38 -5.93 9.26 -1.10
C GLU A 38 -5.12 8.60 -2.24
N ILE A 39 -5.42 8.93 -3.51
CA ILE A 39 -4.76 8.36 -4.71
C ILE A 39 -3.25 8.40 -4.59
N ASP A 40 -2.71 9.51 -4.08
CA ASP A 40 -1.29 9.71 -3.97
C ASP A 40 -0.63 8.65 -3.07
N GLY A 41 -1.21 8.38 -1.90
CA GLY A 41 -0.69 7.40 -0.95
C GLY A 41 -0.87 5.97 -1.45
N VAL A 42 -2.01 5.68 -2.08
CA VAL A 42 -2.26 4.41 -2.77
C VAL A 42 -1.16 4.16 -3.81
N CYS A 43 -0.93 5.11 -4.71
CA CYS A 43 0.07 4.96 -5.76
C CYS A 43 1.48 4.88 -5.21
N ASP A 44 1.78 5.59 -4.13
CA ASP A 44 3.10 5.56 -3.50
C ASP A 44 3.42 4.17 -2.91
N LEU A 45 2.46 3.56 -2.20
CA LEU A 45 2.55 2.17 -1.71
C LEU A 45 2.86 1.18 -2.84
N TYR A 46 2.13 1.28 -3.96
CA TYR A 46 2.34 0.40 -5.11
C TYR A 46 3.70 0.62 -5.79
N ASN A 47 4.16 1.86 -5.93
CA ASN A 47 5.48 2.12 -6.52
C ASN A 47 6.61 1.61 -5.63
N PHE A 48 6.47 1.76 -4.32
CA PHE A 48 7.43 1.20 -3.37
C PHE A 48 7.48 -0.33 -3.49
N GLN A 49 6.31 -0.97 -3.41
CA GLN A 49 6.19 -2.43 -3.49
C GLN A 49 6.69 -3.01 -4.82
N SER A 50 6.34 -2.41 -5.95
CA SER A 50 6.71 -2.92 -7.28
C SER A 50 8.10 -2.48 -7.76
N GLY A 51 8.67 -1.46 -7.11
CA GLY A 51 10.00 -0.94 -7.37
C GLY A 51 11.03 -1.52 -6.41
N LYS A 52 11.59 -0.66 -5.55
CA LYS A 52 12.72 -1.00 -4.68
C LYS A 52 12.43 -2.15 -3.72
N PHE A 53 11.18 -2.39 -3.35
CA PHE A 53 10.80 -3.39 -2.36
C PHE A 53 10.32 -4.72 -2.97
N LYS A 54 10.31 -4.84 -4.30
CA LYS A 54 9.72 -5.98 -5.02
C LYS A 54 10.29 -7.32 -4.62
N ASP A 55 11.61 -7.42 -4.56
CA ASP A 55 12.28 -8.70 -4.31
C ASP A 55 12.05 -9.15 -2.86
N CYS A 56 12.04 -8.20 -1.90
CA CYS A 56 11.68 -8.50 -0.52
C CYS A 56 10.19 -8.88 -0.38
N TYR A 57 9.30 -8.14 -1.04
CA TYR A 57 7.86 -8.46 -1.05
C TYR A 57 7.62 -9.88 -1.56
N GLN A 58 8.26 -10.29 -2.65
CA GLN A 58 8.12 -11.65 -3.20
C GLN A 58 8.56 -12.73 -2.20
N LYS A 59 9.67 -12.52 -1.48
CA LYS A 59 10.14 -13.45 -0.45
C LYS A 59 9.18 -13.58 0.72
N MET A 60 8.55 -12.47 1.13
CA MET A 60 7.54 -12.46 2.18
C MET A 60 6.24 -13.16 1.72
N ASP A 61 5.83 -12.98 0.47
CA ASP A 61 4.60 -13.54 -0.11
C ASP A 61 4.70 -15.07 -0.31
N SER A 62 5.90 -15.59 -0.60
CA SER A 62 6.15 -17.03 -0.80
C SER A 62 6.09 -17.88 0.47
N ASN A 63 6.10 -17.28 1.67
CA ASN A 63 6.19 -17.98 2.96
C ASN A 63 4.86 -18.10 3.73
N ASN A 64 3.74 -17.91 3.03
CA ASN A 64 2.35 -17.79 3.49
C ASN A 64 1.84 -16.38 3.23
N TYR A 65 0.61 -16.32 2.73
CA TYR A 65 -0.14 -15.09 2.47
C TYR A 65 -0.40 -14.38 3.81
N ASP A 66 0.61 -13.68 4.30
CA ASP A 66 0.58 -13.10 5.64
C ASP A 66 -0.34 -11.90 5.66
N ASN A 67 -1.42 -12.03 6.44
CA ASN A 67 -2.53 -11.08 6.43
C ASN A 67 -2.09 -9.63 6.60
N CYS A 68 -1.01 -9.34 7.34
CA CYS A 68 -0.54 -7.97 7.55
C CYS A 68 0.21 -7.39 6.33
N VAL A 69 0.98 -8.20 5.59
CA VAL A 69 1.70 -7.76 4.38
C VAL A 69 0.70 -7.47 3.27
N TYR A 70 -0.24 -8.39 3.07
CA TYR A 70 -1.37 -8.17 2.19
C TYR A 70 -2.19 -6.96 2.64
N SER A 71 -2.49 -6.80 3.93
CA SER A 71 -3.27 -5.64 4.40
C SER A 71 -2.54 -4.30 4.27
N PHE A 72 -1.20 -4.30 4.30
CA PHE A 72 -0.43 -3.08 4.12
C PHE A 72 -0.35 -2.63 2.66
N PHE A 73 -0.06 -3.57 1.74
CA PHE A 73 0.19 -3.25 0.33
C PHE A 73 -1.03 -3.44 -0.59
N MET A 74 -1.89 -4.39 -0.27
CA MET A 74 -3.00 -4.81 -1.14
C MET A 74 -4.37 -4.44 -0.58
N SER A 75 -4.59 -4.51 0.74
CA SER A 75 -5.85 -3.98 1.27
C SER A 75 -5.87 -2.49 0.98
N PRO A 76 -6.93 -1.98 0.35
CA PRO A 76 -7.10 -0.56 0.29
C PRO A 76 -7.42 -0.14 1.72
N LEU A 77 -6.39 0.26 2.47
CA LEU A 77 -6.50 1.03 3.71
C LEU A 77 -7.49 2.19 3.54
N TYR A 78 -7.69 2.64 2.31
CA TYR A 78 -8.60 3.69 1.87
C TYR A 78 -10.05 3.25 1.63
N VAL A 79 -10.30 1.96 1.47
CA VAL A 79 -11.65 1.38 1.30
C VAL A 79 -12.12 0.69 2.58
N ASP A 80 -11.21 0.07 3.33
CA ASP A 80 -11.56 -0.70 4.54
C ASP A 80 -11.40 0.12 5.84
N ALA A 81 -10.70 1.27 5.81
CA ALA A 81 -10.59 2.20 6.94
C ALA A 81 -11.13 3.61 6.58
N PRO A 82 -12.46 3.82 6.67
CA PRO A 82 -13.11 5.05 6.20
C PRO A 82 -12.70 6.30 6.99
N THR A 83 -12.33 6.15 8.26
CA THR A 83 -11.90 7.28 9.10
C THR A 83 -10.37 7.41 9.15
N ASN A 84 -9.86 8.62 9.32
CA ASN A 84 -8.42 8.84 9.47
C ASN A 84 -7.84 8.06 10.66
N ARG A 85 -8.57 8.01 11.78
CA ARG A 85 -8.18 7.24 12.96
C ARG A 85 -7.98 5.75 12.65
N GLN A 86 -8.93 5.13 11.95
CA GLN A 86 -8.81 3.72 11.56
C GLN A 86 -7.65 3.51 10.58
N ARG A 87 -7.45 4.45 9.63
CA ARG A 87 -6.31 4.43 8.70
C ARG A 87 -4.98 4.44 9.44
N CYS A 88 -4.79 5.38 10.36
CA CYS A 88 -3.57 5.50 11.16
C CYS A 88 -3.32 4.26 12.04
N GLN A 89 -4.36 3.72 12.69
CA GLN A 89 -4.22 2.50 13.47
C GLN A 89 -3.80 1.32 12.61
N SER A 90 -4.41 1.19 11.43
CA SER A 90 -4.15 0.09 10.51
C SER A 90 -2.76 0.21 9.86
N LEU A 91 -2.33 1.43 9.47
CA LEU A 91 -0.97 1.73 9.01
C LEU A 91 0.08 1.41 10.08
N LYS A 92 -0.12 1.85 11.33
CA LYS A 92 0.82 1.58 12.43
C LYS A 92 0.91 0.09 12.76
N SER A 93 -0.23 -0.59 12.87
CA SER A 93 -0.31 -2.01 13.22
C SER A 93 0.30 -2.90 12.11
N ASN A 94 -0.19 -2.74 10.87
CA ASN A 94 0.32 -3.53 9.75
C ASN A 94 1.76 -3.15 9.41
N GLY A 95 2.12 -1.86 9.50
CA GLY A 95 3.49 -1.38 9.30
C GLY A 95 4.48 -2.02 10.27
N LYS A 96 4.16 -2.09 11.56
CA LYS A 96 5.00 -2.78 12.56
C LYS A 96 5.20 -4.27 12.21
N CYS A 97 4.14 -4.93 11.76
CA CYS A 97 4.20 -6.33 11.34
C CYS A 97 5.09 -6.54 10.11
N VAL A 98 4.91 -5.71 9.07
CA VAL A 98 5.72 -5.77 7.85
C VAL A 98 7.17 -5.45 8.14
N LYS A 99 7.47 -4.47 8.99
CA LYS A 99 8.84 -4.15 9.42
C LYS A 99 9.53 -5.36 10.04
N LYS A 100 8.86 -6.04 10.99
CA LYS A 100 9.40 -7.24 11.62
C LYS A 100 9.69 -8.34 10.59
N LYS A 101 8.74 -8.61 9.69
CA LYS A 101 8.93 -9.61 8.62
C LYS A 101 10.05 -9.25 7.66
N THR A 102 10.20 -7.96 7.34
CA THR A 102 11.28 -7.47 6.50
C THR A 102 12.63 -7.74 7.17
N GLN A 103 12.73 -7.55 8.49
CA GLN A 103 13.94 -7.89 9.25
C GLN A 103 14.22 -9.40 9.30
N ASP A 104 13.15 -10.21 9.36
CA ASP A 104 13.27 -11.67 9.47
C ASP A 104 13.60 -12.34 8.12
N VAL A 105 13.08 -11.82 7.01
CA VAL A 105 13.10 -12.48 5.69
C VAL A 105 14.00 -11.76 4.67
N CYS A 106 14.26 -10.46 4.87
CA CYS A 106 15.01 -9.62 3.94
C CYS A 106 16.28 -9.06 4.60
N SER A 107 17.14 -8.38 3.82
CA SER A 107 18.33 -7.73 4.38
C SER A 107 17.98 -6.49 5.20
N LYS A 108 18.92 -6.01 6.02
CA LYS A 108 18.75 -4.80 6.84
C LYS A 108 18.41 -3.56 6.01
N ASP A 109 18.92 -3.46 4.78
CA ASP A 109 18.65 -2.32 3.90
C ASP A 109 17.16 -2.22 3.54
N TYR A 110 16.50 -3.36 3.27
CA TYR A 110 15.06 -3.39 3.04
C TYR A 110 14.27 -2.94 4.26
N ALA A 111 14.74 -3.27 5.47
CA ALA A 111 14.06 -2.87 6.71
C ALA A 111 14.13 -1.35 6.92
N SER A 112 15.27 -0.73 6.63
CA SER A 112 15.43 0.73 6.65
C SER A 112 14.57 1.39 5.56
N ASP A 113 14.63 0.87 4.33
CA ASP A 113 13.82 1.35 3.21
C ASP A 113 12.32 1.32 3.51
N PHE A 114 11.86 0.27 4.19
CA PHE A 114 10.47 0.12 4.62
C PHE A 114 10.11 1.10 5.74
N ASP A 115 11.00 1.34 6.70
CA ASP A 115 10.77 2.29 7.79
C ASP A 115 10.57 3.71 7.26
N ASP A 116 11.42 4.14 6.33
CA ASP A 116 11.30 5.44 5.66
C ASP A 116 9.99 5.57 4.89
N HIS A 117 9.57 4.50 4.22
CA HIS A 117 8.31 4.48 3.50
C HIS A 117 7.10 4.53 4.43
N LEU A 118 7.12 3.78 5.53
CA LEU A 118 6.09 3.79 6.55
C LEU A 118 5.94 5.18 7.17
N ASP A 119 7.05 5.83 7.54
CA ASP A 119 7.05 7.20 8.06
C ASP A 119 6.47 8.19 7.04
N GLY A 120 6.83 8.06 5.76
CA GLY A 120 6.25 8.87 4.69
C GLY A 120 4.73 8.69 4.54
N GLN A 121 4.23 7.47 4.68
CA GLN A 121 2.78 7.20 4.67
C GLN A 121 2.07 7.77 5.90
N LEU A 122 2.65 7.62 7.10
CA LEU A 122 2.09 8.18 8.32
C LEU A 122 1.97 9.71 8.25
N LYS A 123 3.05 10.39 7.81
CA LYS A 123 3.05 11.85 7.60
C LYS A 123 2.00 12.29 6.58
N ARG A 124 1.84 11.54 5.48
CA ARG A 124 0.87 11.85 4.42
C ARG A 124 -0.58 11.86 4.94
N PHE A 125 -0.91 11.00 5.89
CA PHE A 125 -2.26 10.91 6.47
C PHE A 125 -2.41 11.66 7.79
N SER A 126 -1.42 12.47 8.17
CA SER A 126 -1.41 13.16 9.45
C SER A 126 -1.63 12.20 10.62
N CYS A 127 -0.99 11.04 10.54
CA CYS A 127 -0.83 10.06 11.61
C CYS A 127 0.45 10.36 12.41
#